data_AF-A0A1G3UIS1-F1
#
_entry.id   AF-A0A1G3UIS1-F1
#
_cell.length_a   1.000
_cell.length_b   1.000
_cell.length_c   1.000
_cell.angle_alpha   90.00
_cell.angle_beta   90.00
_cell.angle_gamma   90.00
#
_symmetry.space_group_name_H-M   'P 1'
#
loop_
_entity.id
_entity.type
_entity.pdbx_description
1 polymer ?
#
loop_
_entity_poly.entity_id
_entity_poly.type
_entity_poly.pdbx_seq_one_letter_code
_entity_poly.pdbx_strand_id
1 'polypeptide(L)' 'MIEINWEEFKFFKQYSTKKSDNFEVLLDFLESYCKMTSPKEMFDTMLNDEIAQLMLRKREMHTLEDLEKHLYKGFNAKRS' A
#
# COMPACT_ATOMS: atom_id res chain seq x y z
N MET A 1 -12.33 -10.02 -8.06
CA MET A 1 -11.52 -9.19 -7.14
C MET A 1 -10.07 -9.36 -7.55
N ILE A 2 -9.24 -8.32 -7.41
CA ILE A 2 -7.81 -8.42 -7.66
C ILE A 2 -7.17 -8.98 -6.40
N GLU A 3 -6.40 -10.07 -6.53
CA GLU A 3 -5.68 -10.70 -5.42
C GLU A 3 -4.22 -10.24 -5.41
N ILE A 4 -3.64 -10.10 -4.22
CA ILE A 4 -2.23 -9.70 -4.07
C ILE A 4 -1.35 -10.93 -4.33
N ASN A 5 -0.57 -10.90 -5.42
CA ASN A 5 0.41 -11.94 -5.67
C ASN A 5 1.66 -11.71 -4.80
N TRP A 6 1.74 -12.45 -3.69
CA TRP A 6 2.86 -12.34 -2.74
C TRP A 6 4.20 -12.81 -3.28
N GLU A 7 4.24 -13.63 -4.34
CA GLU A 7 5.48 -14.01 -5.01
C GLU A 7 6.03 -12.86 -5.85
N GLU A 8 5.17 -12.19 -6.61
CA GLU A 8 5.52 -10.99 -7.37
C GLU A 8 5.88 -9.84 -6.42
N PHE A 9 5.17 -9.68 -5.31
CA PHE A 9 5.54 -8.72 -4.27
C PHE A 9 6.95 -8.98 -3.72
N LYS A 10 7.30 -10.24 -3.42
CA LYS A 10 8.65 -10.60 -2.96
C LYS A 10 9.70 -10.28 -4.00
N PHE A 11 9.41 -10.53 -5.28
CA PHE A 11 10.30 -10.17 -6.38
C PHE A 11 10.46 -8.65 -6.48
N PHE A 12 9.36 -7.90 -6.52
CA PHE A 12 9.34 -6.44 -6.54
C PHE A 12 10.13 -5.83 -5.37
N LYS A 13 9.93 -6.36 -4.15
CA LYS A 13 10.63 -5.92 -2.94
C LYS A 13 12.16 -6.03 -3.06
N GLN A 14 12.70 -6.99 -3.82
CA GLN A 14 14.14 -7.12 -4.03
C GLN A 14 14.75 -5.92 -4.76
N TYR A 15 13.95 -5.18 -5.54
CA TYR A 15 14.38 -4.03 -6.31
C TYR A 15 13.89 -2.69 -5.75
N SER A 16 12.99 -2.72 -4.76
CA SER A 16 12.54 -1.50 -4.09
C SER A 16 13.67 -0.82 -3.30
N THR A 17 13.66 0.52 -3.29
CA THR A 17 14.54 1.33 -2.45
C THR A 17 14.04 1.43 -1.00
N LYS A 18 12.78 1.07 -0.74
CA LYS A 18 12.11 1.19 0.58
C LYS A 18 12.08 -0.12 1.37
N LYS A 19 13.05 -1.03 1.18
CA LYS A 19 13.03 -2.41 1.72
C LYS A 19 12.83 -2.53 3.23
N SER A 20 13.17 -1.49 3.99
CA SER A 20 13.01 -1.42 5.44
C SER A 20 11.54 -1.41 5.87
N ASP A 21 10.62 -1.04 4.98
CA ASP A 21 9.21 -0.89 5.29
C ASP A 21 8.32 -1.64 4.31
N ASN A 22 7.90 -2.84 4.71
CA ASN A 22 7.09 -3.72 3.87
C ASN A 22 5.77 -3.09 3.43
N PHE A 23 5.20 -2.20 4.25
CA PHE A 23 3.93 -1.57 3.92
C PHE A 23 4.10 -0.50 2.85
N GLU A 24 5.16 0.33 2.94
CA GLU A 24 5.46 1.30 1.88
C GLU A 24 5.80 0.60 0.56
N VAL A 25 6.52 -0.52 0.63
CA VAL A 25 6.78 -1.36 -0.56
C VAL A 25 5.49 -1.94 -1.12
N LEU A 26 4.52 -2.30 -0.27
CA LEU A 26 3.22 -2.82 -0.71
C LEU A 26 2.42 -1.73 -1.41
N LEU A 27 2.38 -0.52 -0.88
CA LEU A 27 1.72 0.60 -1.54
C LEU A 27 2.35 0.91 -2.91
N ASP A 28 3.69 0.96 -2.98
CA ASP A 28 4.41 1.15 -4.24
C ASP A 28 4.12 0.00 -5.23
N PHE A 29 4.00 -1.24 -4.75
CA PHE A 29 3.65 -2.41 -5.57
C PHE A 29 2.23 -2.29 -6.14
N LEU A 30 1.24 -1.96 -5.29
CA LEU A 30 -0.14 -1.79 -5.73
C LEU A 30 -0.28 -0.65 -6.75
N GLU A 31 0.43 0.47 -6.52
CA GLU A 31 0.42 1.62 -7.43
C GLU A 31 1.16 1.32 -8.75
N SER A 32 2.42 0.91 -8.66
CA SER A 32 3.32 0.86 -9.81
C SER A 32 3.24 -0.44 -10.58
N TYR A 33 3.06 -1.57 -9.90
CA TYR A 33 3.01 -2.90 -10.52
C TYR A 33 1.57 -3.30 -10.85
N CYS A 34 0.65 -3.20 -9.89
CA CYS A 34 -0.77 -3.54 -10.10
C CYS A 34 -1.58 -2.42 -10.75
N LYS A 35 -1.01 -1.23 -10.96
CA LYS A 35 -1.64 -0.06 -11.60
C LYS A 35 -2.90 0.44 -10.89
N MET A 36 -3.01 0.20 -9.58
CA MET A 36 -4.10 0.75 -8.77
C MET A 36 -3.87 2.23 -8.58
N THR A 37 -4.78 3.06 -9.09
CA THR A 37 -4.64 4.53 -9.05
C THR A 37 -5.55 5.18 -8.01
N SER A 38 -6.43 4.40 -7.40
CA SER A 38 -7.39 4.86 -6.41
C SER A 38 -7.03 4.32 -5.02
N PRO A 39 -6.92 5.18 -3.99
CA PRO A 39 -6.78 4.73 -2.60
C PRO A 39 -7.89 3.77 -2.17
N LYS A 40 -9.11 3.96 -2.69
CA LYS A 40 -10.23 3.06 -2.42
C LYS A 40 -9.98 1.65 -2.97
N GLU A 41 -9.50 1.56 -4.21
CA GLU A 41 -9.18 0.29 -4.84
C GLU A 41 -8.05 -0.44 -4.10
N MET A 42 -7.02 0.30 -3.68
CA MET A 42 -5.95 -0.23 -2.84
C MET A 42 -6.49 -0.74 -1.50
N PHE A 43 -7.29 0.07 -0.81
CA PHE A 43 -7.85 -0.27 0.49
C PHE A 43 -8.75 -1.51 0.41
N ASP A 44 -9.67 -1.55 -0.55
CA ASP A 44 -10.56 -2.69 -0.78
C ASP A 44 -9.74 -3.95 -1.12
N THR A 45 -8.69 -3.84 -1.94
CA THR A 45 -7.78 -4.96 -2.22
C THR A 45 -7.09 -5.46 -0.95
N MET A 46 -6.56 -4.55 -0.14
CA MET A 46 -5.86 -4.88 1.10
C MET A 46 -6.80 -5.45 2.16
N LEU A 47 -8.08 -5.05 2.18
CA LEU A 47 -9.09 -5.65 3.05
C LEU A 47 -9.47 -7.07 2.64
N ASN A 48 -9.28 -7.44 1.38
CA ASN A 48 -9.56 -8.81 0.90
C ASN A 48 -8.37 -9.77 1.08
N ASP A 49 -7.22 -9.28 1.56
CA ASP A 49 -6.02 -10.09 1.79
C ASP A 49 -5.59 -10.07 3.27
N GLU A 50 -5.41 -11.24 3.87
CA GLU A 50 -5.10 -11.36 5.31
C GLU A 50 -3.76 -10.73 5.70
N ILE A 51 -2.75 -10.83 4.84
CA ILE A 51 -1.42 -10.29 5.10
C ILE A 51 -1.46 -8.77 5.00
N ALA A 52 -2.11 -8.23 3.97
CA ALA A 52 -2.27 -6.79 3.80
C ALA A 52 -3.13 -6.17 4.91
N GLN A 53 -4.22 -6.85 5.33
CA GLN A 53 -4.99 -6.47 6.51
C GLN A 53 -4.11 -6.39 7.76
N LEU A 54 -3.22 -7.37 7.98
CA LEU A 54 -2.31 -7.34 9.12
C LEU A 54 -1.38 -6.13 9.07
N MET A 55 -0.90 -5.75 7.87
CA MET A 55 -0.06 -4.56 7.72
C MET A 55 -0.83 -3.26 7.99
N LEU A 56 -2.10 -3.16 7.58
CA LEU A 56 -2.98 -2.04 7.91
C LEU A 56 -3.19 -1.93 9.43
N ARG A 57 -3.53 -3.05 10.08
CA ARG A 57 -3.77 -3.09 11.54
C ARG A 57 -2.54 -2.71 12.34
N LYS A 58 -1.34 -3.14 11.93
CA LYS A 58 -0.07 -2.75 12.58
C LYS A 58 0.20 -1.24 12.57
N ARG A 59 -0.50 -0.50 11.70
CA ARG A 59 -0.40 0.96 11.57
C ARG A 59 -1.65 1.68 12.05
N GLU A 60 -2.55 0.96 12.71
CA GLU A 60 -3.83 1.48 13.20
C GLU A 60 -4.69 2.12 12.08
N MET A 61 -4.50 1.65 10.83
CA MET A 61 -5.32 2.07 9.69
C MET A 61 -6.52 1.14 9.56
N HIS A 62 -7.70 1.64 9.89
CA HIS A 62 -8.94 0.87 9.92
C HIS A 62 -9.94 1.33 8.87
N THR A 63 -9.71 2.52 8.30
CA THR A 63 -10.60 3.15 7.35
C THR A 63 -9.86 3.58 6.09
N LEU A 64 -10.62 3.78 5.01
CA LEU A 64 -10.10 4.40 3.79
C LEU A 64 -9.46 5.76 4.09
N GLU A 65 -10.08 6.55 4.97
CA GLU A 65 -9.58 7.88 5.34
C GLU A 65 -8.18 7.82 5.98
N ASP A 66 -7.89 6.77 6.76
CA ASP A 66 -6.56 6.58 7.35
C ASP A 66 -5.49 6.33 6.27
N LEU A 67 -5.82 5.50 5.28
CA LEU A 67 -4.94 5.23 4.14
C LEU A 67 -4.76 6.48 3.27
N GLU A 68 -5.82 7.22 3.00
CA GLU A 68 -5.75 8.49 2.26
C GLU A 68 -4.87 9.51 3.00
N LYS A 69 -5.06 9.67 4.31
CA LYS A 69 -4.20 10.53 5.14
C LYS A 69 -2.74 10.11 5.06
N HIS A 70 -2.47 8.81 5.02
CA HIS A 70 -1.10 8.28 4.88
C HIS A 70 -0.49 8.61 3.52
N LEU A 71 -1.22 8.32 2.43
CA LEU A 71 -0.77 8.57 1.05
C LEU A 71 -0.56 10.07 0.79
N TYR A 72 -1.48 10.92 1.28
CA TYR A 72 -1.47 12.35 1.00
C TYR A 72 -0.77 13.20 2.06
N LYS A 73 -0.25 12.61 3.15
CA LYS A 73 0.56 13.33 4.16
C LYS A 73 1.76 14.06 3.54
N GLY A 74 2.30 13.55 2.43
CA GLY A 74 3.39 14.19 1.67
C GLY A 74 2.93 15.25 0.65
N PHE A 75 1.64 15.32 0.32
CA PHE A 75 1.12 16.22 -0.72
C PHE A 75 1.14 17.70 -0.29
N ASN A 76 0.98 17.97 1.01
CA ASN A 76 1.02 19.33 1.56
C ASN A 76 2.43 19.86 1.87
N ALA A 77 3.47 19.01 1.94
CA ALA A 77 4.83 19.44 2.30
C ALA A 77 5.70 19.90 1.10
N LYS A 78 5.22 19.76 -0.14
CA LYS A 78 5.95 20.16 -1.37
C LYS A 78 5.40 21.42 -2.05
N ARG A 79 4.56 22.19 -1.36
CA ARG A 79 3.99 23.47 -1.85
C ARG A 79 4.30 24.68 -0.96
N SER A 80 5.26 24.56 -0.04
CA SER A 80 5.78 25.67 0.76
C SER A 80 7.20 26.00 0.37
#